data_AF-A0A0F3GTH0-F1
#
_entry.id   AF-A0A0F3GTH0-F1
#
_cell.length_a   1.000
_cell.length_b   1.000
_cell.length_c   1.000
_cell.angle_alpha   90.00
_cell.angle_beta   90.00
_cell.angle_gamma   90.00
#
_symmetry.space_group_name_H-M   'P 1'
#
loop_
_entity.id
_entity.type
_entity.pdbx_description
1 polymer ?
#
loop_
_entity_poly.entity_id
_entity_poly.type
_entity_poly.pdbx_seq_one_letter_code
_entity_poly.pdbx_strand_id
1 'polypeptide(L)'
;MTKAAKAIVVVLLILIPSLSFGDGEGDRYNMYCSTCHGTDRLGVTASPLLPQLLTRYSDERLTTIIRKGLPATQMPSWPDMNDDDVKAIISYIRKPVTVKWTTKDIEKSITMQEVNPLRIESSKRIHNIKDITAVVERGNDSVWIMTGDRMVDSF
;
A
#
# COMPACT_ATOMS: atom_id res chain seq x y z
N MET A 1 -1.36 29.89 -57.32
CA MET A 1 -1.38 30.26 -55.88
C MET A 1 -1.58 29.05 -54.94
N THR A 2 -1.29 27.81 -55.36
CA THR A 2 -1.66 26.58 -54.60
C THR A 2 -0.48 25.82 -53.97
N LYS A 3 0.77 26.21 -54.27
CA LYS A 3 1.98 25.55 -53.72
C LYS A 3 2.38 26.05 -52.32
N ALA A 4 2.11 27.32 -52.00
CA ALA A 4 2.43 27.90 -50.69
C ALA A 4 1.57 27.31 -49.55
N ALA A 5 0.29 27.04 -49.82
CA ALA A 5 -0.61 26.42 -48.85
C ALA A 5 -0.20 24.98 -48.48
N LYS A 6 0.34 24.19 -49.43
CA LYS A 6 0.84 22.84 -49.16
C LYS A 6 2.13 22.84 -48.33
N ALA A 7 3.02 23.81 -48.53
CA ALA A 7 4.25 23.92 -47.74
C ALA A 7 3.97 24.33 -46.27
N ILE A 8 3.00 25.22 -46.05
CA ILE A 8 2.62 25.67 -44.70
C ILE A 8 1.98 24.53 -43.88
N VAL A 9 1.14 23.69 -44.50
CA VAL A 9 0.51 22.55 -43.81
C VAL A 9 1.53 21.47 -43.43
N VAL A 10 2.55 21.23 -44.26
CA VAL A 10 3.60 20.24 -43.97
C VAL A 10 4.55 20.72 -42.85
N VAL A 11 4.86 22.02 -42.79
CA VAL A 11 5.68 22.60 -41.70
C VAL A 11 4.91 22.62 -40.37
N LEU A 12 3.59 22.83 -40.38
CA LEU A 12 2.76 22.81 -39.17
C LEU A 12 2.62 21.40 -38.55
N LEU A 13 2.76 20.34 -39.35
CA LEU A 13 2.71 18.94 -38.89
C LEU A 13 4.01 18.47 -38.22
N ILE A 14 5.13 19.18 -38.41
CA ILE A 14 6.44 18.85 -37.82
C ILE A 14 6.62 19.52 -36.45
N LEU A 15 5.75 20.47 -36.08
CA LEU A 15 5.78 21.20 -34.81
C LEU A 15 4.76 20.72 -33.79
N ILE A 16 4.16 19.54 -33.99
CA ILE A 16 3.38 18.89 -32.94
C ILE A 16 4.41 18.49 -31.86
N PRO A 17 4.37 19.07 -30.65
CA PRO A 17 5.22 18.60 -29.57
C PRO A 17 4.83 17.14 -29.38
N SER A 18 5.80 16.25 -29.52
CA SER A 18 5.65 14.86 -29.09
C SER A 18 5.19 14.92 -27.64
N LEU A 19 3.89 14.70 -27.41
CA LEU A 19 3.37 14.37 -26.09
C LEU A 19 3.99 13.02 -25.77
N SER A 20 5.20 13.05 -25.21
CA SER A 20 5.77 11.91 -24.54
C SER A 20 4.79 11.58 -23.42
N PHE A 21 3.99 10.53 -23.61
CA PHE A 21 3.37 9.80 -22.53
C PHE A 21 4.50 9.14 -21.74
N GLY A 22 5.27 9.95 -21.01
CA GLY A 22 6.10 9.44 -19.95
C GLY A 22 5.15 8.99 -18.87
N ASP A 23 5.04 7.69 -18.68
CA ASP A 23 4.40 7.10 -17.49
C ASP A 23 4.96 7.85 -16.28
N GLY A 24 4.08 8.53 -15.54
CA GLY A 24 4.49 9.36 -14.42
C GLY A 24 5.17 8.53 -13.34
N GLU A 25 5.89 9.18 -12.42
CA GLU A 25 6.57 8.49 -11.31
C GLU A 25 5.63 7.59 -10.49
N GLY A 26 4.34 7.97 -10.40
CA GLY A 26 3.30 7.17 -9.76
C GLY A 26 2.87 5.92 -10.56
N ASP A 27 3.04 5.90 -11.87
CA ASP A 27 2.61 4.77 -12.72
C ASP A 27 3.52 3.57 -12.53
N ARG A 28 4.84 3.80 -12.40
CA ARG A 28 5.81 2.75 -12.05
C ARG A 28 5.53 2.20 -10.66
N TYR A 29 5.28 3.07 -9.67
CA TYR A 29 4.87 2.63 -8.34
C TYR A 29 3.58 1.79 -8.39
N ASN A 30 2.58 2.23 -9.15
CA ASN A 30 1.30 1.53 -9.25
C ASN A 30 1.45 0.14 -9.88
N MET A 31 2.30 0.01 -10.90
CA MET A 31 2.57 -1.24 -11.59
C MET A 31 3.25 -2.29 -10.70
N TYR A 32 4.23 -1.88 -9.88
CA TYR A 32 5.08 -2.84 -9.16
C TYR A 32 4.78 -2.95 -7.65
N CYS A 33 4.30 -1.89 -7.01
CA CYS A 33 4.29 -1.78 -5.55
C CYS A 33 2.88 -1.73 -4.95
N SER A 34 1.92 -1.13 -5.66
CA SER A 34 0.63 -0.75 -5.08
C SER A 34 -0.23 -1.92 -4.61
N THR A 35 -0.07 -3.12 -5.16
CA THR A 35 -0.84 -4.30 -4.77
C THR A 35 -0.66 -4.66 -3.30
N CYS A 36 0.53 -4.44 -2.74
CA CYS A 36 0.82 -4.72 -1.32
C CYS A 36 0.90 -3.46 -0.47
N HIS A 37 1.40 -2.36 -1.04
CA HIS A 37 1.65 -1.11 -0.32
C HIS A 37 0.51 -0.07 -0.46
N GLY A 38 -0.52 -0.36 -1.25
CA GLY A 38 -1.65 0.52 -1.53
C GLY A 38 -1.34 1.57 -2.59
N THR A 39 -2.33 1.94 -3.40
CA THR A 39 -2.22 3.03 -4.40
C THR A 39 -2.05 4.41 -3.73
N ASP A 40 -2.52 4.54 -2.50
CA ASP A 40 -2.37 5.71 -1.63
C ASP A 40 -1.11 5.66 -0.75
N ARG A 41 -0.31 4.59 -0.85
CA ARG A 41 0.88 4.30 -0.03
C ARG A 41 0.59 4.07 1.46
N LEU A 42 -0.66 3.85 1.85
CA LEU A 42 -1.06 3.65 3.25
C LEU A 42 -0.94 2.19 3.73
N GLY A 43 -0.52 1.28 2.85
CA GLY A 43 -0.36 -0.13 3.15
C GLY A 43 -1.67 -0.92 3.00
N VAL A 44 -1.54 -2.16 2.55
CA VAL A 44 -2.66 -3.12 2.46
C VAL A 44 -2.25 -4.39 3.20
N THR A 45 -1.42 -5.22 2.57
CA THR A 45 -0.82 -6.41 3.17
C THR A 45 0.62 -6.16 3.58
N ALA A 46 1.27 -5.14 3.01
CA ALA A 46 2.59 -4.66 3.38
C ALA A 46 2.52 -3.29 4.05
N SER A 47 3.63 -2.91 4.71
CA SER A 47 3.71 -1.65 5.45
C SER A 47 3.51 -0.42 4.57
N PRO A 48 2.98 0.68 5.10
CA PRO A 48 2.88 1.95 4.39
C PRO A 48 4.25 2.47 3.91
N LEU A 49 4.27 3.14 2.76
CA LEU A 49 5.47 3.75 2.15
C LEU A 49 5.40 5.28 2.24
N LEU A 50 5.32 5.76 3.49
CA LEU A 50 5.27 7.18 3.81
C LEU A 50 6.67 7.77 3.93
N PRO A 51 6.92 8.99 3.43
CA PRO A 51 8.24 9.63 3.50
C PRO A 51 8.84 9.67 4.91
N GLN A 52 7.98 9.89 5.92
CA GLN A 52 8.38 9.96 7.33
C GLN A 52 8.95 8.62 7.84
N LEU A 53 8.40 7.49 7.38
CA LEU A 53 8.85 6.14 7.73
C LEU A 53 10.11 5.74 6.95
N LEU A 54 10.36 6.38 5.82
CA LEU A 54 11.49 6.09 4.94
C LEU A 54 12.73 6.92 5.25
N THR A 55 12.67 7.86 6.20
CA THR A 55 13.76 8.78 6.56
C THR A 55 15.09 8.08 6.90
N ARG A 56 15.02 6.89 7.50
CA ARG A 56 16.21 6.10 7.89
C ARG A 56 16.89 5.36 6.74
N TYR A 57 16.26 5.28 5.57
CA TYR A 57 16.81 4.58 4.41
C TYR A 57 17.38 5.62 3.44
N SER A 58 18.61 5.44 2.99
CA SER A 58 19.15 6.20 1.86
C SER A 58 18.51 5.73 0.55
N ASP A 59 18.56 6.56 -0.49
CA ASP A 59 18.06 6.17 -1.82
C ASP A 59 18.84 4.99 -2.39
N GLU A 60 20.14 4.87 -2.12
CA GLU A 60 20.94 3.69 -2.47
C GLU A 60 20.43 2.41 -1.75
N ARG A 61 20.07 2.55 -0.47
CA ARG A 61 19.51 1.42 0.27
C ARG A 61 18.14 1.03 -0.27
N LEU A 62 17.30 2.00 -0.64
CA LEU A 62 16.01 1.75 -1.26
C LEU A 62 16.16 1.10 -2.63
N THR A 63 17.10 1.54 -3.45
CA THR A 63 17.48 0.89 -4.72
C THR A 63 17.86 -0.57 -4.49
N THR A 64 18.69 -0.83 -3.47
CA THR A 64 19.07 -2.21 -3.12
C THR A 64 17.87 -3.05 -2.72
N ILE A 65 16.97 -2.50 -1.91
CA ILE A 65 15.74 -3.18 -1.47
C ILE A 65 14.81 -3.47 -2.65
N ILE A 66 14.61 -2.52 -3.57
CA ILE A 66 13.79 -2.72 -4.76
C ILE A 66 14.42 -3.82 -5.64
N ARG A 67 15.74 -3.76 -5.89
CA ARG A 67 16.40 -4.75 -6.76
C ARG A 67 16.47 -6.15 -6.15
N LYS A 68 16.65 -6.27 -4.83
CA LYS A 68 16.91 -7.55 -4.17
C LYS A 68 15.74 -8.08 -3.34
N GLY A 69 14.67 -7.31 -3.20
CA GLY A 69 13.59 -7.60 -2.25
C GLY A 69 14.05 -7.51 -0.79
N LEU A 70 13.19 -8.00 0.12
CA LEU A 70 13.53 -8.16 1.53
C LEU A 70 13.51 -9.66 1.90
N PRO A 71 14.65 -10.23 2.34
CA PRO A 71 14.73 -11.63 2.75
C PRO A 71 13.72 -11.99 3.84
N ALA A 72 13.19 -13.22 3.78
CA ALA A 72 12.18 -13.72 4.71
C ALA A 72 10.90 -12.87 4.78
N THR A 73 10.57 -12.15 3.69
CA THR A 73 9.31 -11.44 3.53
C THR A 73 8.69 -11.75 2.17
N GLN A 74 7.44 -11.35 1.97
CA GLN A 74 6.77 -11.44 0.68
C GLN A 74 7.17 -10.33 -0.31
N MET A 75 8.06 -9.40 0.07
CA MET A 75 8.49 -8.32 -0.81
C MET A 75 9.40 -8.87 -1.92
N PRO A 76 8.96 -8.85 -3.19
CA PRO A 76 9.70 -9.46 -4.29
C PRO A 76 10.93 -8.63 -4.68
N SER A 77 11.81 -9.24 -5.47
CA SER A 77 12.97 -8.59 -6.06
C SER A 77 12.70 -8.20 -7.52
N TRP A 78 13.20 -7.04 -7.94
CA TRP A 78 13.21 -6.64 -9.35
C TRP A 78 14.65 -6.40 -9.85
N PRO A 79 15.45 -7.47 -10.07
CA PRO A 79 16.87 -7.35 -10.39
C PRO A 79 17.12 -6.61 -11.71
N ASP A 80 16.25 -6.82 -12.70
CA ASP A 80 16.38 -6.30 -14.07
C ASP A 80 15.64 -4.98 -14.31
N MET A 81 15.05 -4.37 -13.27
CA MET A 81 14.39 -3.07 -13.39
C MET A 81 15.41 -2.03 -13.85
N ASN A 82 15.08 -1.18 -14.82
CA ASN A 82 16.01 -0.14 -15.26
C ASN A 82 16.18 0.94 -14.16
N ASP A 83 17.29 1.69 -14.22
CA ASP A 83 17.60 2.69 -13.18
C ASP A 83 16.60 3.85 -13.12
N ASP A 84 15.99 4.20 -14.25
CA ASP A 84 15.05 5.31 -14.31
C ASP A 84 13.72 4.95 -13.63
N ASP A 85 13.25 3.71 -13.76
CA ASP A 85 12.08 3.19 -13.05
C ASP A 85 12.33 3.13 -11.54
N VAL A 86 13.51 2.65 -11.12
CA VAL A 86 13.87 2.64 -9.69
C VAL A 86 13.89 4.06 -9.13
N LYS A 87 14.53 5.00 -9.84
CA LYS A 87 14.55 6.42 -9.42
C LYS A 87 13.16 7.02 -9.38
N ALA A 88 12.31 6.72 -10.37
CA ALA A 88 10.94 7.20 -10.42
C ALA A 88 10.12 6.70 -9.23
N ILE A 89 10.23 5.40 -8.88
CA ILE A 89 9.58 4.83 -7.70
C ILE A 89 10.09 5.50 -6.42
N ILE A 90 11.41 5.65 -6.26
CA ILE A 90 12.00 6.27 -5.07
C ILE A 90 11.54 7.73 -4.94
N SER A 91 11.61 8.50 -6.04
CA SER A 91 11.10 9.88 -6.10
C SER A 91 9.64 9.94 -5.66
N TYR A 92 8.80 9.03 -6.18
CA TYR A 92 7.38 8.98 -5.84
C TYR A 92 7.15 8.69 -4.35
N ILE A 93 7.79 7.66 -3.78
CA ILE A 93 7.58 7.30 -2.36
C ILE A 93 8.15 8.33 -1.38
N ARG A 94 9.06 9.21 -1.84
CA ARG A 94 9.56 10.36 -1.07
C ARG A 94 8.62 11.55 -1.04
N LYS A 95 7.64 11.63 -1.95
CA LYS A 95 6.67 12.74 -1.97
C LYS A 95 5.74 12.67 -0.75
N PRO A 96 5.42 13.82 -0.12
CA PRO A 96 4.41 13.88 0.95
C PRO A 96 3.11 13.16 0.56
N VAL A 97 2.51 12.46 1.52
CA VAL A 97 1.16 11.89 1.40
C VAL A 97 0.24 12.72 2.27
N THR A 98 -0.92 13.10 1.73
CA THR A 98 -2.02 13.67 2.52
C THR A 98 -2.96 12.55 2.92
N VAL A 99 -2.95 12.17 4.20
CA VAL A 99 -3.94 11.24 4.75
C VAL A 99 -5.27 11.98 4.91
N LYS A 100 -6.34 11.46 4.30
CA LYS A 100 -7.70 11.98 4.47
C LYS A 100 -8.45 11.09 5.47
N TRP A 101 -8.28 11.38 6.76
CA TRP A 101 -9.02 10.74 7.84
C TRP A 101 -9.43 11.81 8.85
N THR A 102 -10.71 12.16 8.86
CA THR A 102 -11.26 13.26 9.64
C THR A 102 -12.01 12.75 10.87
N THR A 103 -12.34 13.63 11.81
CA THR A 103 -13.22 13.31 12.95
C THR A 103 -14.56 12.72 12.48
N LYS A 104 -15.10 13.22 11.36
CA LYS A 104 -16.33 12.69 10.78
C LYS A 104 -16.17 11.24 10.29
N ASP A 105 -15.01 10.89 9.75
CA ASP A 105 -14.71 9.51 9.34
C ASP A 105 -14.57 8.60 10.56
N ILE A 106 -13.95 9.10 11.65
CA ILE A 106 -13.88 8.40 12.94
C ILE A 106 -15.29 8.11 13.45
N GLU A 107 -16.13 9.15 13.59
CA GLU A 107 -17.51 9.01 14.07
C GLU A 107 -18.31 8.01 13.25
N LYS A 108 -18.15 8.02 11.92
CA LYS A 108 -18.81 7.07 11.01
C LYS A 108 -18.29 5.63 11.16
N SER A 109 -17.02 5.46 11.56
CA SER A 109 -16.40 4.13 11.73
C SER A 109 -16.75 3.44 13.05
N ILE A 110 -17.23 4.20 14.05
CA ILE A 110 -17.58 3.64 15.36
C ILE A 110 -18.79 2.73 15.23
N THR A 111 -18.58 1.46 15.55
CA THR A 111 -19.66 0.47 15.66
C THR A 111 -19.70 0.01 17.12
N MET A 112 -20.83 0.21 17.79
CA MET A 112 -21.05 -0.30 19.14
C MET A 112 -21.70 -1.68 19.05
N GLN A 113 -20.99 -2.73 19.50
CA GLN A 113 -21.63 -4.02 19.70
C GLN A 113 -22.46 -3.98 20.98
N GLU A 114 -23.72 -4.40 20.90
CA GLU A 114 -24.55 -4.62 22.08
C GLU A 114 -24.04 -5.85 22.84
N VAL A 115 -23.17 -5.62 23.82
CA VAL A 115 -22.73 -6.69 24.72
C VAL A 115 -23.78 -6.83 25.83
N ASN A 116 -24.47 -7.96 25.90
CA ASN A 116 -25.31 -8.29 27.06
C ASN A 116 -24.45 -9.02 28.10
N PRO A 117 -24.01 -8.37 29.19
CA PRO A 117 -23.12 -8.97 30.18
C PRO A 117 -23.78 -10.16 30.93
N LEU A 118 -25.10 -10.32 30.85
CA LEU A 118 -25.85 -11.42 31.48
C LEU A 118 -26.00 -12.65 30.55
N ARG A 119 -25.51 -12.59 29.31
CA ARG A 119 -25.60 -13.68 28.30
C ARG A 119 -24.23 -14.14 27.79
N ILE A 120 -23.18 -14.05 28.61
CA ILE A 120 -21.92 -14.71 28.26
C ILE A 120 -22.10 -16.20 28.48
N GLU A 121 -22.24 -16.93 27.38
CA GLU A 121 -22.27 -18.39 27.37
C GLU A 121 -21.07 -18.93 28.18
N SER A 122 -21.28 -19.98 28.97
CA SER A 122 -20.21 -20.56 29.78
C SER A 122 -18.99 -20.99 28.94
N SER A 123 -19.20 -21.32 27.67
CA SER A 123 -18.18 -21.61 26.66
C SER A 123 -17.37 -20.37 26.23
N LYS A 124 -17.87 -19.15 26.40
CA LYS A 124 -17.13 -17.90 26.13
C LYS A 124 -16.42 -17.34 27.36
N ARG A 125 -16.53 -18.01 28.51
CA ARG A 125 -15.91 -17.54 29.76
C ARG A 125 -14.40 -17.79 29.75
N ILE A 126 -13.67 -16.73 30.07
CA ILE A 126 -12.22 -16.74 30.30
C ILE A 126 -11.99 -16.90 31.80
N HIS A 127 -11.27 -17.96 32.18
CA HIS A 127 -10.98 -18.27 33.58
C HIS A 127 -9.68 -17.64 34.09
N ASN A 128 -8.69 -17.52 33.21
CA ASN A 128 -7.40 -16.91 33.50
C ASN A 128 -6.96 -16.09 32.29
N ILE A 129 -6.88 -14.76 32.44
CA ILE A 129 -6.45 -13.87 31.36
C ILE A 129 -5.03 -14.20 30.87
N LYS A 130 -4.17 -14.77 31.74
CA LYS A 130 -2.80 -15.15 31.39
C LYS A 130 -2.71 -16.38 30.49
N ASP A 131 -3.82 -17.10 30.31
CA ASP A 131 -3.91 -18.29 29.46
C ASP A 131 -4.52 -17.98 28.08
N ILE A 132 -4.75 -16.69 27.78
CA ILE A 132 -5.32 -16.30 26.48
C ILE A 132 -4.24 -16.33 25.40
N THR A 133 -4.56 -16.99 24.30
CA THR A 133 -3.82 -16.87 23.04
C THR A 133 -4.74 -16.30 21.97
N ALA A 134 -4.34 -15.19 21.35
CA ALA A 134 -5.00 -14.65 20.18
C ALA A 134 -4.32 -15.18 18.91
N VAL A 135 -5.05 -15.96 18.11
CA VAL A 135 -4.56 -16.50 16.83
C VAL A 135 -5.13 -15.63 15.70
N VAL A 136 -4.25 -15.05 14.90
CA VAL A 136 -4.63 -14.18 13.76
C VAL A 136 -4.50 -14.96 12.47
N GLU A 137 -5.61 -15.18 11.79
CA GLU A 137 -5.63 -15.81 10.47
C GLU A 137 -5.55 -14.74 9.38
N ARG A 138 -4.33 -14.50 8.89
CA ARG A 138 -4.11 -13.58 7.76
C ARG A 138 -4.74 -14.18 6.50
N GLY A 139 -5.73 -13.49 5.92
CA GLY A 139 -6.41 -13.87 4.68
C GLY A 139 -7.89 -14.22 4.84
N ASN A 140 -8.34 -14.51 6.06
CA ASN A 140 -9.75 -14.74 6.39
C ASN A 140 -10.29 -13.66 7.37
N ASP A 141 -9.54 -12.56 7.53
CA ASP A 141 -9.85 -11.40 8.37
C ASP A 141 -10.46 -11.72 9.74
N SER A 142 -9.94 -12.78 10.38
CA SER A 142 -10.47 -13.30 11.64
C SER A 142 -9.40 -13.45 12.72
N VAL A 143 -9.84 -13.25 13.95
CA VAL A 143 -9.07 -13.44 15.16
C VAL A 143 -9.79 -14.44 16.06
N TRP A 144 -9.06 -15.46 16.47
CA TRP A 144 -9.55 -16.49 17.39
C TRP A 144 -8.99 -16.23 18.77
N ILE A 145 -9.85 -16.26 19.78
CA ILE A 145 -9.46 -16.18 21.19
C ILE A 145 -9.47 -17.59 21.76
N MET A 146 -8.31 -18.08 22.20
CA MET A 146 -8.15 -19.43 22.74
C MET A 146 -7.71 -19.39 24.21
N THR A 147 -8.10 -20.41 24.98
CA THR A 147 -7.57 -20.72 26.32
C THR A 147 -7.12 -22.18 26.33
N GLY A 148 -5.82 -22.44 26.42
CA GLY A 148 -5.25 -23.76 26.17
C GLY A 148 -5.58 -24.28 24.76
N ASP A 149 -6.22 -25.43 24.68
CA ASP A 149 -6.66 -26.10 23.44
C ASP A 149 -8.09 -25.72 23.00
N ARG A 150 -8.76 -24.84 23.76
CA ARG A 150 -10.16 -24.49 23.55
C ARG A 150 -10.32 -23.12 22.93
N MET A 151 -11.12 -23.04 21.87
CA MET A 151 -11.58 -21.79 21.28
C MET A 151 -12.73 -21.19 22.11
N VAL A 152 -12.58 -19.93 22.47
CA VAL A 152 -13.49 -19.15 23.34
C VAL A 152 -14.32 -18.18 22.51
N ASP A 153 -13.73 -17.52 21.52
CA ASP A 153 -14.45 -16.65 20.59
C ASP A 153 -13.73 -16.53 19.25
N SER A 154 -14.44 -16.03 18.25
CA SER A 154 -13.89 -15.68 16.93
C SER A 154 -14.61 -14.44 16.39
N PHE A 155 -13.86 -13.45 15.91
CA PHE A 155 -14.40 -12.23 15.32
C PHE A 155 -13.54 -11.71 14.18
#